data_AF-A0A970LGT4-F1
#
_entry.id   AF-A0A970LGT4-F1
#
_cell.length_a   1.000
_cell.length_b   1.000
_cell.length_c   1.000
_cell.angle_alpha   90.00
_cell.angle_beta   90.00
_cell.angle_gamma   90.00
#
_symmetry.space_group_name_H-M   'P 1'
#
loop_
_entity.id
_entity.type
_entity.pdbx_description
1 polymer ?
#
loop_
_entity_poly.entity_id
_entity_poly.type
_entity_poly.pdbx_seq_one_letter_code
_entity_poly.pdbx_strand_id
1 'polypeptide(L)'
;MKRNVKKLRIAAVSIIVIIVAASLFVLGMADGAEPGSEGDPIVTLSFVEKKIEQIKFYMDSNLDYSRAEIDDMVLELEKMDEIINDLKEKVENALTFKVVEMKKGQILLSGEGAEIIVRSGKTTAIYGKNGGLSDITSAKDLKDGEAIVLNHMLISSRDDGRGIKAGDGVFILIKGSYIVK
;
A
#
# COMPACT_ATOMS: atom_id res chain seq x y z
N MET A 1 28.04 24.10 -94.08
CA MET A 1 27.48 23.54 -92.81
C MET A 1 28.49 22.92 -91.83
N LYS A 2 29.76 22.61 -92.19
CA LYS A 2 30.72 21.91 -91.30
C LYS A 2 31.45 22.80 -90.26
N ARG A 3 31.47 24.13 -90.43
CA ARG A 3 32.27 25.06 -89.58
C ARG A 3 31.67 25.32 -88.20
N ASN A 4 30.34 25.29 -88.07
CA ASN A 4 29.65 25.56 -86.81
C ASN A 4 29.65 24.35 -85.87
N VAL A 5 29.65 23.13 -86.43
CA VAL A 5 29.71 21.87 -85.67
C VAL A 5 31.06 21.71 -84.96
N LYS A 6 32.17 22.15 -85.59
CA LYS A 6 33.50 22.11 -84.95
C LYS A 6 33.61 23.05 -83.76
N LYS A 7 33.07 24.27 -83.85
CA LYS A 7 33.04 25.24 -82.74
C LYS A 7 32.19 24.74 -81.57
N LEU A 8 31.04 24.11 -81.87
CA LEU A 8 30.17 23.52 -80.85
C LEU A 8 30.82 22.34 -80.11
N ARG A 9 31.58 21.50 -80.83
CA ARG A 9 32.35 20.40 -80.22
C ARG A 9 33.48 20.90 -79.32
N ILE A 10 34.20 21.95 -79.73
CA ILE A 10 35.26 22.55 -78.91
C ILE A 10 34.67 23.15 -77.63
N ALA A 11 33.54 23.88 -77.73
CA ALA A 11 32.84 24.44 -76.58
C ALA A 11 32.35 23.35 -75.60
N ALA A 12 31.81 22.24 -76.11
CA ALA A 12 31.37 21.11 -75.29
C ALA A 12 32.54 20.46 -74.54
N VAL A 13 33.69 20.26 -75.19
CA VAL A 13 34.89 19.70 -74.55
C VAL A 13 35.42 20.63 -73.46
N SER A 14 35.46 21.94 -73.70
CA SER A 14 35.88 22.90 -72.68
C SER A 14 34.95 22.93 -71.46
N ILE A 15 33.63 22.77 -71.66
CA ILE A 15 32.66 22.68 -70.55
C ILE A 15 32.90 21.40 -69.74
N ILE A 16 33.14 20.27 -70.41
CA ILE A 16 33.45 19.00 -69.73
C ILE A 16 34.74 19.12 -68.91
N VAL A 17 35.78 19.74 -69.47
CA VAL A 17 37.05 19.96 -68.75
C VAL A 17 36.84 20.84 -67.52
N ILE A 18 36.01 21.89 -67.62
CA ILE A 18 35.67 22.76 -66.48
C ILE A 18 34.90 21.98 -65.41
N ILE A 19 33.93 21.14 -65.80
CA ILE A 19 33.16 20.31 -64.86
C ILE A 19 34.07 19.30 -64.16
N VAL A 20 34.99 18.67 -64.90
CA VAL A 20 35.96 17.71 -64.32
C VAL A 20 36.93 18.42 -63.38
N ALA A 21 37.45 19.59 -63.75
CA ALA A 21 38.33 20.39 -62.90
C ALA A 21 37.59 20.89 -61.62
N ALA A 22 36.33 21.30 -61.75
CA ALA A 22 35.49 21.67 -60.60
C ALA A 22 35.22 20.47 -59.69
N SER A 23 34.95 19.29 -60.25
CA SER A 23 34.72 18.06 -59.47
C SER A 23 35.97 17.60 -58.70
N LEU A 24 37.17 17.82 -59.24
CA LEU A 24 38.43 17.51 -58.56
C LEU A 24 38.73 18.46 -57.39
N PHE A 25 38.19 19.68 -57.41
CA PHE A 25 38.34 20.66 -56.32
C PHE A 25 37.48 20.33 -55.08
N VAL A 26 36.48 19.45 -55.22
CA VAL A 26 35.52 19.10 -54.15
C VAL A 26 36.03 17.95 -53.26
N LEU A 27 37.13 17.28 -53.61
CA LEU A 27 37.64 16.09 -52.89
C LEU A 27 38.52 16.41 -51.66
N GLY A 28 38.45 17.61 -51.10
CA GLY A 28 39.35 18.08 -50.04
C GLY A 28 38.78 18.21 -48.63
N MET A 29 37.50 17.89 -48.38
CA MET A 29 36.89 18.07 -47.06
C MET A 29 36.69 16.71 -46.39
N ALA A 30 37.73 16.21 -45.73
CA ALA A 30 37.57 15.17 -44.73
C ALA A 30 36.92 15.83 -43.50
N ASP A 31 35.63 15.56 -43.30
CA ASP A 31 34.83 15.99 -42.15
C ASP A 31 35.24 15.19 -40.90
N GLY A 32 36.47 15.42 -40.44
CA GLY A 32 36.95 15.00 -39.13
C GLY A 32 36.99 16.23 -38.24
N ALA A 33 36.38 16.15 -37.05
CA ALA A 33 36.44 17.25 -36.09
C ALA A 33 37.90 17.62 -35.81
N GLU A 34 38.32 18.82 -36.25
CA GLU A 34 39.65 19.33 -35.93
C GLU A 34 39.72 19.57 -34.42
N PRO A 35 40.80 19.15 -33.73
CA PRO A 35 40.97 19.45 -32.32
C PRO A 35 40.93 20.98 -32.10
N GLY A 36 40.01 21.44 -31.27
CA GLY A 36 39.72 22.85 -31.02
C GLY A 36 38.50 23.40 -31.77
N SER A 37 37.85 22.59 -32.61
CA SER A 37 36.57 22.93 -33.27
C SER A 37 35.39 22.91 -32.29
N GLU A 38 34.22 23.38 -32.71
CA GLU A 38 32.98 23.29 -31.90
C GLU A 38 32.59 21.83 -31.59
N GLY A 39 32.93 20.89 -32.49
CA GLY A 39 32.66 19.46 -32.33
C GLY A 39 33.69 18.72 -31.47
N ASP A 40 34.91 19.26 -31.32
CA ASP A 40 35.98 18.71 -30.48
C ASP A 40 36.76 19.85 -29.78
N PRO A 41 36.17 20.55 -28.81
CA PRO A 41 36.82 21.69 -28.16
C PRO A 41 37.96 21.21 -27.24
N ILE A 42 39.12 21.87 -27.33
CA ILE A 42 40.24 21.61 -26.41
C ILE A 42 39.90 22.21 -25.03
N VAL A 43 39.85 21.35 -24.00
CA VAL A 43 39.61 21.74 -22.61
C VAL A 43 40.78 21.34 -21.72
N THR A 44 41.02 22.09 -20.64
CA THR A 44 42.05 21.72 -19.66
C THR A 44 41.58 20.55 -18.81
N LEU A 45 42.51 19.71 -18.36
CA LEU A 45 42.22 18.61 -17.42
C LEU A 45 41.46 19.12 -16.18
N SER A 46 41.90 20.26 -15.61
CA SER A 46 41.26 20.88 -14.45
C SER A 46 39.80 21.31 -14.68
N PHE A 47 39.43 21.68 -15.91
CA PHE A 47 38.04 22.01 -16.24
C PHE A 47 37.16 20.76 -16.24
N VAL A 48 37.67 19.67 -16.81
CA VAL A 48 36.97 18.36 -16.85
C VAL A 48 36.82 17.81 -15.43
N GLU A 49 37.88 17.81 -14.62
CA GLU A 49 37.84 17.37 -13.23
C GLU A 49 36.82 18.18 -12.41
N LYS A 50 36.85 19.51 -12.53
CA LYS A 50 35.87 20.39 -11.86
C LYS A 50 34.43 20.08 -12.26
N LYS A 51 34.18 19.76 -13.54
CA LYS A 51 32.84 19.39 -14.01
C LYS A 51 32.40 18.03 -13.47
N ILE A 52 33.31 17.06 -13.42
CA ILE A 52 33.04 15.75 -12.83
C ILE A 52 32.72 15.89 -11.34
N GLU A 53 33.48 16.68 -10.58
CA GLU A 53 33.20 16.96 -9.17
C GLU A 53 31.84 17.63 -8.98
N GLN A 54 31.53 18.64 -9.79
CA GLN A 54 30.23 19.30 -9.76
C GLN A 54 29.09 18.30 -10.03
N ILE A 55 29.24 17.42 -11.02
CA ILE A 55 28.25 16.38 -11.34
C ILE A 55 28.09 15.40 -10.17
N LYS A 56 29.20 14.91 -9.59
CA LYS A 56 29.16 14.03 -8.41
C LYS A 56 28.40 14.69 -7.27
N PHE A 57 28.71 15.95 -6.96
CA PHE A 57 28.02 16.69 -5.90
C PHE A 57 26.51 16.79 -6.15
N TYR A 58 26.08 17.12 -7.36
CA TYR A 58 24.64 17.17 -7.70
C TYR A 58 23.98 15.79 -7.61
N MET A 59 24.67 14.72 -8.05
CA MET A 59 24.16 13.36 -7.96
C MET A 59 24.02 12.92 -6.51
N ASP A 60 25.06 13.10 -5.69
CA ASP A 60 25.05 12.74 -4.28
C ASP A 60 23.96 13.50 -3.51
N SER A 61 23.83 14.81 -3.76
CA SER A 61 22.77 15.63 -3.13
C SER A 61 21.36 15.15 -3.48
N ASN A 62 21.11 14.80 -4.75
CA ASN A 62 19.81 14.30 -5.18
C ASN A 62 19.54 12.88 -4.65
N LEU A 63 20.59 12.04 -4.55
CA LEU A 63 20.49 10.70 -3.97
C LEU A 63 20.19 10.77 -2.47
N ASP A 64 20.83 11.68 -1.73
CA ASP A 64 20.58 11.88 -0.30
C ASP A 64 19.15 12.36 -0.05
N TYR A 65 18.65 13.31 -0.86
CA TYR A 65 17.25 13.73 -0.80
C TYR A 65 16.28 12.58 -1.04
N SER A 66 16.52 11.79 -2.11
CA SER A 66 15.68 10.64 -2.45
C SER A 66 15.72 9.55 -1.36
N ARG A 67 16.88 9.34 -0.73
CA ARG A 67 17.03 8.39 0.38
C ARG A 67 16.24 8.81 1.60
N ALA A 68 16.31 10.10 1.97
CA ALA A 68 15.56 10.62 3.10
C ALA A 68 14.04 10.50 2.88
N GLU A 69 13.55 10.75 1.66
CA GLU A 69 12.14 10.57 1.31
C GLU A 69 11.72 9.10 1.37
N ILE A 70 12.56 8.18 0.86
CA ILE A 70 12.31 6.73 0.95
C ILE A 70 12.27 6.27 2.42
N ASP A 71 13.18 6.74 3.26
CA ASP A 71 13.23 6.37 4.68
C ASP A 71 11.94 6.82 5.41
N ASP A 72 11.42 8.01 5.11
CA ASP A 72 10.15 8.49 5.67
C ASP A 72 8.96 7.66 5.19
N MET A 73 8.91 7.33 3.90
CA MET A 73 7.87 6.45 3.33
C MET A 73 7.91 5.05 3.95
N VAL A 74 9.09 4.49 4.22
CA VAL A 74 9.23 3.18 4.89
C VAL A 74 8.68 3.25 6.31
N LEU A 75 8.97 4.30 7.05
CA LEU A 75 8.43 4.50 8.41
C LEU A 75 6.90 4.64 8.41
N GLU A 76 6.31 5.26 7.39
CA GLU A 76 4.85 5.34 7.25
C GLU A 76 4.22 3.97 6.95
N LEU A 77 4.85 3.17 6.08
CA LEU A 77 4.41 1.81 5.78
C LEU A 77 4.44 0.92 7.03
N GLU A 78 5.50 0.99 7.83
CA GLU A 78 5.61 0.22 9.09
C GLU A 78 4.47 0.55 10.06
N LYS A 79 4.11 1.83 10.21
CA LYS A 79 2.97 2.26 11.03
C LYS A 79 1.64 1.76 10.47
N MET A 80 1.49 1.76 9.15
CA MET A 80 0.26 1.30 8.51
C MET A 80 0.08 -0.21 8.68
N ASP A 81 1.14 -1.00 8.62
CA ASP A 81 1.11 -2.44 8.90
C ASP A 81 0.70 -2.72 10.36
N GLU A 82 1.19 -1.94 11.32
CA GLU A 82 0.77 -2.04 12.72
C GLU A 82 -0.74 -1.78 12.88
N ILE A 83 -1.25 -0.72 12.26
CA ILE A 83 -2.68 -0.37 12.27
C ILE A 83 -3.52 -1.48 11.62
N ILE A 84 -3.09 -2.03 10.49
CA ILE A 84 -3.80 -3.12 9.80
C ILE A 84 -3.88 -4.35 10.69
N ASN A 85 -2.81 -4.70 11.40
CA ASN A 85 -2.80 -5.86 12.29
C ASN A 85 -3.72 -5.68 13.50
N ASP A 86 -3.70 -4.51 14.16
CA ASP A 86 -4.63 -4.19 15.25
C ASP A 86 -6.10 -4.21 14.79
N LEU A 87 -6.39 -3.64 13.61
CA LEU A 87 -7.74 -3.68 13.04
C LEU A 87 -8.20 -5.10 12.71
N LYS A 88 -7.34 -5.93 12.12
CA LYS A 88 -7.65 -7.34 11.85
C LYS A 88 -8.04 -8.07 13.12
N GLU A 89 -7.25 -7.91 14.19
CA GLU A 89 -7.54 -8.55 15.47
C GLU A 89 -8.88 -8.08 16.04
N LYS A 90 -9.16 -6.77 16.03
CA LYS A 90 -10.44 -6.22 16.50
C LYS A 90 -11.63 -6.73 15.69
N VAL A 91 -11.50 -6.82 14.37
CA VAL A 91 -12.56 -7.33 13.48
C VAL A 91 -12.82 -8.80 13.72
N GLU A 92 -11.78 -9.65 13.79
CA GLU A 92 -11.94 -11.07 14.09
C GLU A 92 -12.60 -11.28 15.47
N ASN A 93 -12.17 -10.50 16.46
CA ASN A 93 -12.73 -10.54 17.81
C ASN A 93 -14.21 -10.14 17.86
N ALA A 94 -14.66 -9.23 17.00
CA ALA A 94 -16.04 -8.76 16.95
C ALA A 94 -16.97 -9.67 16.13
N LEU A 95 -16.46 -10.31 15.07
CA LEU A 95 -17.28 -11.00 14.07
C LEU A 95 -17.39 -12.52 14.25
N THR A 96 -16.55 -13.13 15.08
CA THR A 96 -16.53 -14.58 15.26
C THR A 96 -17.03 -15.01 16.63
N PHE A 97 -17.67 -16.18 16.69
CA PHE A 97 -18.00 -16.80 17.97
C PHE A 97 -16.74 -17.38 18.61
N LYS A 98 -16.48 -16.98 19.85
CA LYS A 98 -15.41 -17.51 20.69
C LYS A 98 -15.97 -18.40 21.78
N VAL A 99 -15.20 -19.43 22.13
CA VAL A 99 -15.49 -20.26 23.30
C VAL A 99 -14.97 -19.54 24.54
N VAL A 100 -15.84 -19.37 25.53
CA VAL A 100 -15.45 -18.88 26.85
C VAL A 100 -15.83 -19.94 27.88
N GLU A 101 -14.86 -20.29 28.73
CA GLU A 101 -15.07 -21.15 29.88
C GLU A 101 -15.26 -20.28 31.13
N MET A 102 -16.31 -20.56 31.90
CA MET A 102 -16.62 -19.86 33.15
C MET A 102 -16.73 -20.85 34.30
N LYS A 103 -16.14 -20.48 35.43
CA LYS A 103 -16.25 -21.20 36.71
C LYS A 103 -17.50 -20.75 37.47
N LYS A 104 -17.95 -21.59 38.39
CA LYS A 104 -19.07 -21.29 39.28
C LYS A 104 -18.89 -19.92 39.95
N GLY A 105 -19.94 -19.10 39.87
CA GLY A 105 -20.00 -17.77 40.47
C GLY A 105 -19.52 -16.65 39.55
N GLN A 106 -18.79 -16.95 38.47
CA GLN A 106 -18.34 -15.94 37.52
C GLN A 106 -19.53 -15.33 36.78
N ILE A 107 -19.37 -14.06 36.44
CA ILE A 107 -20.34 -13.25 35.73
C ILE A 107 -19.72 -12.82 34.41
N LEU A 108 -20.43 -13.05 33.32
CA LEU A 108 -20.12 -12.43 32.04
C LEU A 108 -21.14 -11.32 31.82
N LEU A 109 -20.64 -10.09 31.66
CA LEU A 109 -21.42 -8.95 31.21
C LEU A 109 -21.20 -8.78 29.71
N SER A 110 -22.29 -8.65 28.98
CA SER A 110 -22.30 -8.56 27.53
C SER A 110 -22.53 -7.12 27.08
N GLY A 111 -21.77 -6.66 26.09
CA GLY A 111 -21.98 -5.35 25.47
C GLY A 111 -23.22 -5.31 24.58
N GLU A 112 -23.43 -4.17 23.94
CA GLU A 112 -24.49 -3.99 22.94
C GLU A 112 -24.30 -4.92 21.74
N GLY A 113 -25.36 -5.59 21.31
CA GLY A 113 -25.37 -6.48 20.15
C GLY A 113 -24.67 -7.81 20.36
N ALA A 114 -24.12 -8.09 21.56
CA ALA A 114 -23.45 -9.35 21.84
C ALA A 114 -24.42 -10.53 21.76
N GLU A 115 -23.99 -11.60 21.10
CA GLU A 115 -24.73 -12.84 20.88
C GLU A 115 -24.13 -13.94 21.74
N ILE A 116 -24.96 -14.62 22.53
CA ILE A 116 -24.52 -15.62 23.52
C ILE A 116 -25.28 -16.92 23.32
N ILE A 117 -24.57 -18.04 23.34
CA ILE A 117 -25.14 -19.38 23.38
C ILE A 117 -24.48 -20.16 24.50
N VAL A 118 -25.25 -20.58 25.49
CA VAL A 118 -24.75 -21.46 26.56
C VAL A 118 -24.75 -22.89 26.04
N ARG A 119 -23.57 -23.53 25.96
CA ARG A 119 -23.41 -24.88 25.37
C ARG A 119 -23.38 -25.98 26.42
N SER A 120 -22.94 -25.69 27.64
CA SER A 120 -22.98 -26.63 28.76
C SER A 120 -22.98 -25.92 30.11
N GLY A 121 -23.33 -26.67 31.17
CA GLY A 121 -23.43 -26.16 32.53
C GLY A 121 -24.78 -25.50 32.82
N LYS A 122 -24.84 -24.77 33.93
CA LYS A 122 -26.01 -24.05 34.43
C LYS A 122 -25.68 -22.57 34.50
N THR A 123 -26.54 -21.74 33.92
CA THR A 123 -26.43 -20.29 33.98
C THR A 123 -27.76 -19.64 34.29
N THR A 124 -27.70 -18.44 34.87
CA THR A 124 -28.85 -17.58 35.11
C THR A 124 -28.62 -16.24 34.44
N ALA A 125 -29.67 -15.63 33.89
CA ALA A 125 -29.60 -14.31 33.29
C ALA A 125 -29.36 -13.22 34.35
N ILE A 126 -28.62 -12.19 33.94
CA ILE A 126 -28.43 -10.95 34.70
C ILE A 126 -29.18 -9.86 33.95
N TYR A 127 -30.08 -9.18 34.68
CA TYR A 127 -30.89 -8.12 34.13
C TYR A 127 -30.12 -6.80 34.07
N GLY A 128 -30.14 -6.14 32.93
CA GLY A 128 -29.58 -4.80 32.77
C GLY A 128 -30.55 -3.71 33.22
N LYS A 129 -30.10 -2.47 33.21
CA LYS A 129 -30.92 -1.31 33.65
C LYS A 129 -32.27 -1.21 32.94
N ASN A 130 -32.34 -1.56 31.65
CA ASN A 130 -33.53 -1.37 30.82
C ASN A 130 -34.14 -2.69 30.31
N GLY A 131 -33.75 -3.85 30.80
CA GLY A 131 -34.20 -5.13 30.24
C GLY A 131 -33.27 -6.31 30.51
N GLY A 132 -33.72 -7.52 30.19
CA GLY A 132 -32.90 -8.72 30.23
C GLY A 132 -32.33 -9.08 28.85
N LEU A 133 -31.66 -10.22 28.77
CA LEU A 133 -31.24 -10.75 27.47
C LEU A 133 -32.47 -11.19 26.67
N SER A 134 -32.51 -10.84 25.39
CA SER A 134 -33.57 -11.29 24.48
C SER A 134 -33.24 -12.70 24.02
N ASP A 135 -34.07 -13.66 24.41
CA ASP A 135 -34.00 -15.04 23.97
C ASP A 135 -34.80 -15.18 22.67
N ILE A 136 -34.06 -15.25 21.56
CA ILE A 136 -34.63 -15.33 20.22
C ILE A 136 -35.29 -16.69 19.97
N THR A 137 -34.79 -17.74 20.64
CA THR A 137 -35.27 -19.10 20.44
C THR A 137 -36.64 -19.32 21.10
N SER A 138 -36.84 -18.74 22.28
CA SER A 138 -38.12 -18.80 22.99
C SER A 138 -39.00 -17.55 22.87
N ALA A 139 -38.57 -16.57 22.07
CA ALA A 139 -39.27 -15.32 21.77
C ALA A 139 -39.70 -14.53 23.02
N LYS A 140 -38.78 -14.37 23.99
CA LYS A 140 -39.03 -13.60 25.22
C LYS A 140 -37.78 -12.87 25.72
N ASP A 141 -38.00 -11.88 26.58
CA ASP A 141 -36.92 -11.29 27.39
C ASP A 141 -36.78 -12.04 28.72
N LEU A 142 -35.57 -12.49 29.02
CA LEU A 142 -35.25 -13.18 30.26
C LEU A 142 -35.32 -12.24 31.47
N LYS A 143 -35.78 -12.74 32.61
CA LYS A 143 -35.81 -12.00 33.89
C LYS A 143 -34.53 -12.21 34.69
N ASP A 144 -34.30 -11.34 35.67
CA ASP A 144 -33.14 -11.47 36.56
C ASP A 144 -33.17 -12.81 37.30
N GLY A 145 -32.05 -13.52 37.27
CA GLY A 145 -31.92 -14.84 37.90
C GLY A 145 -32.64 -15.97 37.16
N GLU A 146 -33.31 -15.71 36.03
CA GLU A 146 -33.98 -16.75 35.25
C GLU A 146 -32.95 -17.74 34.67
N ALA A 147 -33.23 -19.04 34.79
CA ALA A 147 -32.37 -20.08 34.25
C ALA A 147 -32.34 -20.03 32.72
N ILE A 148 -31.14 -20.03 32.15
CA ILE A 148 -30.94 -20.01 30.71
C ILE A 148 -30.96 -21.45 30.19
N VAL A 149 -31.80 -21.68 29.18
CA VAL A 149 -31.86 -22.98 28.49
C VAL A 149 -30.66 -23.11 27.55
N LEU A 150 -30.03 -24.28 27.56
CA LEU A 150 -28.89 -24.56 26.68
C LEU A 150 -29.27 -24.41 25.21
N ASN A 151 -28.31 -23.97 24.40
CA ASN A 151 -28.41 -23.84 22.94
C ASN A 151 -29.38 -22.76 22.44
N HIS A 152 -29.98 -21.98 23.34
CA HIS A 152 -30.75 -20.82 22.93
C HIS A 152 -29.83 -19.69 22.47
N MET A 153 -30.25 -18.98 21.43
CA MET A 153 -29.61 -17.75 20.97
C MET A 153 -30.09 -16.57 21.80
N LEU A 154 -29.18 -15.95 22.54
CA LEU A 154 -29.44 -14.78 23.36
C LEU A 154 -28.77 -13.55 22.77
N ILE A 155 -29.48 -12.41 22.76
CA ILE A 155 -28.94 -11.13 22.30
C ILE A 155 -29.01 -10.11 23.42
N SER A 156 -27.89 -9.44 23.67
CA SER A 156 -27.84 -8.26 24.52
C SER A 156 -28.22 -7.03 23.71
N SER A 157 -29.39 -6.43 23.99
CA SER A 157 -29.86 -5.30 23.19
C SER A 157 -29.07 -4.00 23.42
N ARG A 158 -28.40 -3.86 24.57
CA ARG A 158 -27.69 -2.65 25.01
C ARG A 158 -26.57 -2.98 25.97
N ASP A 159 -25.56 -2.12 26.02
CA ASP A 159 -24.54 -2.15 27.06
C ASP A 159 -25.06 -1.46 28.34
N ASP A 160 -25.94 -2.15 29.08
CA ASP A 160 -26.56 -1.64 30.31
C ASP A 160 -26.47 -2.62 31.49
N GLY A 161 -25.47 -3.50 31.46
CA GLY A 161 -25.15 -4.46 32.53
C GLY A 161 -25.83 -5.84 32.40
N ARG A 162 -26.39 -6.16 31.22
CA ARG A 162 -26.92 -7.49 30.93
C ARG A 162 -25.82 -8.53 30.91
N GLY A 163 -26.18 -9.77 31.17
CA GLY A 163 -25.20 -10.83 31.17
C GLY A 163 -25.72 -12.17 31.64
N ILE A 164 -24.78 -13.04 31.97
CA ILE A 164 -25.05 -14.37 32.50
C ILE A 164 -24.18 -14.63 33.72
N LYS A 165 -24.70 -15.39 34.68
CA LYS A 165 -23.96 -15.87 35.85
C LYS A 165 -23.84 -17.38 35.80
N ALA A 166 -22.63 -17.89 36.00
CA ALA A 166 -22.37 -19.32 36.03
C ALA A 166 -22.75 -19.94 37.39
N GLY A 167 -23.53 -21.01 37.36
CA GLY A 167 -23.91 -21.81 38.53
C GLY A 167 -22.98 -23.01 38.80
N ASP A 168 -22.22 -23.43 37.79
CA ASP A 168 -21.24 -24.52 37.80
C ASP A 168 -20.13 -24.23 36.76
N GLY A 169 -19.44 -25.26 36.25
CA GLY A 169 -18.52 -25.12 35.12
C GLY A 169 -19.27 -25.02 33.80
N VAL A 170 -19.14 -23.89 33.12
CA VAL A 170 -19.94 -23.51 31.96
C VAL A 170 -19.04 -23.26 30.75
N PHE A 171 -19.47 -23.74 29.59
CA PHE A 171 -18.90 -23.34 28.30
C PHE A 171 -19.95 -22.58 27.50
N ILE A 172 -19.56 -21.42 26.99
CA ILE A 172 -20.41 -20.57 26.15
C ILE A 172 -19.73 -20.30 24.81
N LEU A 173 -20.55 -20.06 23.80
CA LEU A 173 -20.16 -19.35 22.59
C LEU A 173 -20.60 -17.91 22.74
N ILE A 174 -19.72 -16.97 22.46
CA ILE A 174 -20.04 -15.55 22.46
C ILE A 174 -19.42 -14.84 21.27
N LYS A 175 -20.20 -13.97 20.63
CA LYS A 175 -19.76 -13.04 19.59
C LYS A 175 -20.08 -11.62 20.05
N GLY A 176 -19.17 -10.68 19.79
CA GLY A 176 -19.27 -9.29 20.26
C GLY A 176 -18.52 -9.05 21.58
N SER A 177 -18.65 -7.85 22.12
CA SER A 177 -17.91 -7.41 23.31
C SER A 177 -18.48 -8.02 24.59
N TYR A 178 -17.59 -8.36 25.52
CA TYR A 178 -17.96 -8.86 26.84
C TYR A 178 -16.85 -8.66 27.87
N ILE A 179 -17.21 -8.75 29.15
CA ILE A 179 -16.29 -8.73 30.29
C ILE A 179 -16.64 -9.90 31.22
N VAL A 180 -15.66 -10.69 31.60
CA VAL A 180 -15.82 -11.75 32.62
C VAL A 180 -15.27 -11.26 33.96
N LYS A 181 -16.04 -11.46 35.04
CA LYS A 181 -15.69 -11.12 36.43
C LYS A 181 -15.88 -12.32 37.36
#